data_AF-A0A0F5VST5-F1
#
_entry.id   AF-A0A0F5VST5-F1
#
_cell.length_a   1.000
_cell.length_b   1.000
_cell.length_c   1.000
_cell.angle_alpha   90.00
_cell.angle_beta   90.00
_cell.angle_gamma   90.00
#
_symmetry.space_group_name_H-M   'P 1'
#
loop_
_entity.id
_entity.type
_entity.pdbx_description
1 polymer ?
#
loop_
_entity_poly.entity_id
_entity_poly.type
_entity_poly.pdbx_seq_one_letter_code
_entity_poly.pdbx_strand_id
1 'polypeptide(L)'
;MSDEQDKRELAALQSALAAEHAAVYGYGVVGGRIREGRRSEAKSAYDAHRARRDALAREVRDLGGTPAAAAAGYALPFPVLDSDAAVRLAAELEDRVAGVYSDLVRATVDGRRSMGAEALREAAVRAVRWRGESVAFPGLAERAATASASPTAATPTA
;
A
#
# COMPACT_ATOMS: atom_id res chain seq x y z
N MET A 1 -0.31 -31.36 -9.99
CA MET A 1 -0.93 -30.03 -10.17
C MET A 1 -1.09 -29.31 -8.84
N SER A 2 -1.49 -30.01 -7.75
CA SER A 2 -1.56 -29.43 -6.40
C SER A 2 -0.20 -28.92 -5.88
N ASP A 3 0.89 -29.68 -6.04
CA ASP A 3 2.22 -29.25 -5.56
C ASP A 3 2.71 -27.93 -6.20
N GLU A 4 2.42 -27.72 -7.49
CA GLU A 4 2.78 -26.48 -8.19
C GLU A 4 1.85 -25.31 -7.84
N GLN A 5 0.64 -25.59 -7.37
CA GLN A 5 -0.26 -24.58 -6.82
C GLN A 5 0.22 -24.18 -5.43
N ASP A 6 0.53 -25.14 -4.56
CA ASP A 6 1.01 -24.91 -3.20
C ASP A 6 2.34 -24.13 -3.20
N LYS A 7 3.25 -24.46 -4.13
CA LYS A 7 4.50 -23.69 -4.32
C LYS A 7 4.24 -22.24 -4.73
N ARG A 8 3.30 -22.00 -5.66
CA ARG A 8 2.96 -20.63 -6.12
C ARG A 8 2.31 -19.82 -5.01
N GLU A 9 1.43 -20.45 -4.24
CA GLU A 9 0.78 -19.86 -3.08
C GLU A 9 1.78 -19.54 -1.97
N LEU A 10 2.66 -20.46 -1.63
CA LEU A 10 3.74 -20.23 -0.68
C LEU A 10 4.67 -19.08 -1.12
N ALA A 11 5.05 -19.04 -2.40
CA ALA A 11 5.88 -17.96 -2.94
C ALA A 11 5.18 -16.59 -2.85
N ALA A 12 3.87 -16.55 -3.11
CA ALA A 12 3.09 -15.32 -2.98
C ALA A 12 2.96 -14.86 -1.51
N LEU A 13 2.74 -15.79 -0.57
CA LEU A 13 2.70 -15.48 0.86
C LEU A 13 4.04 -14.97 1.38
N GLN A 14 5.15 -15.56 0.92
CA GLN A 14 6.49 -15.08 1.27
C GLN A 14 6.76 -13.68 0.70
N SER A 15 6.30 -13.41 -0.53
CA SER A 15 6.39 -12.09 -1.15
C SER A 15 5.60 -11.05 -0.35
N ALA A 16 4.38 -11.39 0.07
CA ALA A 16 3.58 -10.54 0.95
C ALA A 16 4.26 -10.32 2.31
N LEU A 17 4.84 -11.36 2.91
CA LEU A 17 5.54 -11.26 4.19
C LEU A 17 6.77 -10.34 4.08
N ALA A 18 7.53 -10.44 2.99
CA ALA A 18 8.66 -9.55 2.73
C ALA A 18 8.21 -8.09 2.57
N ALA A 19 7.10 -7.84 1.86
CA ALA A 19 6.51 -6.52 1.73
C ALA A 19 6.06 -5.95 3.09
N GLU A 20 5.43 -6.77 3.94
CA GLU A 20 5.03 -6.36 5.28
C GLU A 20 6.23 -6.03 6.18
N HIS A 21 7.32 -6.80 6.11
CA HIS A 21 8.55 -6.45 6.84
C HIS A 21 9.11 -5.09 6.40
N ALA A 22 9.12 -4.83 5.09
CA ALA A 22 9.56 -3.54 4.55
C ALA A 22 8.62 -2.40 4.97
N ALA A 23 7.31 -2.62 5.00
CA ALA A 23 6.32 -1.66 5.45
C ALA A 23 6.47 -1.32 6.94
N VAL A 24 6.68 -2.32 7.80
CA VAL A 24 6.94 -2.13 9.24
C VAL A 24 8.20 -1.28 9.44
N TYR A 25 9.28 -1.56 8.71
CA TYR A 25 10.50 -0.74 8.75
C TYR A 25 10.24 0.70 8.28
N GLY A 26 9.58 0.84 7.12
CA GLY A 26 9.27 2.13 6.51
C GLY A 26 8.39 3.01 7.39
N TYR A 27 7.40 2.43 8.07
CA TYR A 27 6.56 3.16 9.02
C TYR A 27 7.30 3.61 10.28
N GLY A 28 8.38 2.93 10.66
CA GLY A 28 9.31 3.45 11.66
C GLY A 28 9.96 4.77 11.23
N VAL A 29 10.38 4.86 9.95
CA VAL A 29 10.92 6.09 9.37
C VAL A 29 9.84 7.18 9.26
N VAL A 30 8.64 6.82 8.79
CA VAL A 30 7.50 7.74 8.72
C VAL A 30 7.20 8.33 10.10
N GLY A 31 7.05 7.49 11.13
CA GLY A 31 6.77 7.93 12.49
C GLY A 31 7.82 8.89 13.07
N GLY A 32 9.10 8.72 12.69
CA GLY A 32 10.19 9.59 13.12
C GLY A 32 10.23 10.97 12.43
N ARG A 33 9.59 11.12 11.28
CA ARG A 33 9.64 12.35 10.46
C ARG A 33 8.31 13.07 10.30
N ILE A 34 7.20 12.39 10.59
CA ILE A 34 5.86 12.94 10.43
C ILE A 34 5.54 14.00 11.49
N ARG A 35 4.78 15.02 11.09
CA ARG A 35 4.22 16.05 12.00
C ARG A 35 3.35 15.42 13.10
N GLU A 36 3.33 16.06 14.26
CA GLU A 36 2.65 15.57 15.46
C GLU A 36 1.18 15.17 15.22
N GLY A 37 0.43 16.01 14.51
CA GLY A 37 -0.99 15.75 14.21
C GLY A 37 -1.29 14.53 13.34
N ARG A 38 -0.28 13.81 12.84
CA ARG A 38 -0.45 12.53 12.11
C ARG A 38 0.27 11.35 12.77
N ARG A 39 0.89 11.53 13.95
CA ARG A 39 1.62 10.44 14.64
C ARG A 39 0.70 9.28 15.02
N SER A 40 -0.52 9.56 15.44
CA SER A 40 -1.51 8.53 15.75
C SER A 40 -1.85 7.68 14.52
N GLU A 41 -2.06 8.33 13.37
CA GLU A 41 -2.30 7.67 12.09
C GLU A 41 -1.11 6.79 11.66
N ALA A 42 0.11 7.31 11.74
CA ALA A 42 1.33 6.55 11.45
C ALA A 42 1.49 5.34 12.40
N LYS A 43 1.19 5.51 13.69
CA LYS A 43 1.25 4.43 14.67
C LYS A 43 0.21 3.35 14.38
N SER A 44 -1.03 3.73 14.08
CA SER A 44 -2.09 2.78 13.74
C SER A 44 -1.75 1.96 12.50
N ALA A 45 -1.16 2.57 11.48
CA ALA A 45 -0.71 1.84 10.30
C ALA A 45 0.47 0.90 10.61
N TYR A 46 1.46 1.36 11.39
CA TYR A 46 2.56 0.52 11.87
C TYR A 46 2.06 -0.73 12.62
N ASP A 47 1.10 -0.56 13.54
CA ASP A 47 0.52 -1.66 14.30
C ASP A 47 -0.26 -2.63 13.39
N ALA A 48 -0.99 -2.12 12.39
CA ALA A 48 -1.71 -2.93 11.42
C ALA A 48 -0.76 -3.81 10.58
N HIS A 49 0.34 -3.23 10.08
CA HIS A 49 1.35 -3.98 9.33
C HIS A 49 2.05 -5.05 10.19
N ARG A 50 2.31 -4.77 11.48
CA ARG A 50 2.84 -5.78 12.40
C ARG A 50 1.88 -6.95 12.59
N ALA A 51 0.61 -6.66 12.83
CA ALA A 51 -0.40 -7.70 12.98
C ALA A 51 -0.52 -8.56 11.71
N ARG A 52 -0.47 -7.92 10.53
CA ARG A 52 -0.54 -8.58 9.24
C ARG A 52 0.69 -9.45 8.94
N ARG A 53 1.90 -8.94 9.20
CA ARG A 53 3.15 -9.70 9.14
C ARG A 53 3.07 -10.98 9.99
N ASP A 54 2.58 -10.86 11.22
CA ASP A 54 2.48 -12.00 12.13
C ASP A 54 1.43 -13.02 11.66
N ALA A 55 0.36 -12.55 11.00
CA ALA A 55 -0.63 -13.43 10.35
C ALA A 55 -0.04 -14.18 9.15
N LEU A 56 0.66 -13.49 8.25
CA LEU A 56 1.32 -14.13 7.11
C LEU A 56 2.38 -15.15 7.53
N ALA A 57 3.12 -14.86 8.60
CA ALA A 57 4.08 -15.82 9.14
C ALA A 57 3.41 -17.11 9.66
N ARG A 58 2.14 -17.05 10.10
CA ARG A 58 1.36 -18.26 10.44
C ARG A 58 0.93 -19.00 9.17
N GLU A 59 0.36 -18.30 8.19
CA GLU A 59 -0.06 -18.90 6.91
C GLU A 59 1.09 -19.61 6.18
N VAL A 60 2.30 -19.02 6.19
CA VAL A 60 3.49 -19.66 5.61
C VAL A 60 3.81 -20.98 6.33
N ARG A 61 3.70 -21.02 7.67
CA ARG A 61 3.94 -22.25 8.45
C ARG A 61 2.85 -23.29 8.21
N ASP A 62 1.61 -22.86 8.06
CA ASP A 62 0.47 -23.75 7.81
C ASP A 62 0.57 -24.42 6.44
N LEU A 63 1.31 -23.83 5.50
CA LEU A 63 1.71 -24.44 4.22
C LEU A 63 3.03 -25.24 4.28
N GLY A 64 3.59 -25.46 5.46
CA GLY A 64 4.85 -26.17 5.65
C GLY A 64 6.11 -25.36 5.30
N GLY A 65 5.96 -24.06 5.02
CA GLY A 65 7.07 -23.16 4.75
C GLY A 65 7.73 -22.60 6.01
N THR A 66 8.95 -22.10 5.88
CA THR A 66 9.63 -21.33 6.93
C THR A 66 9.49 -19.82 6.63
N PRO A 67 8.83 -19.02 7.48
CA PRO A 67 8.66 -17.59 7.25
C PRO A 67 9.98 -16.87 7.08
N ALA A 68 10.11 -16.06 6.02
CA ALA A 68 11.29 -15.24 5.81
C ALA A 68 11.49 -14.25 6.98
N ALA A 69 12.72 -14.18 7.49
CA ALA A 69 13.10 -13.22 8.50
C ALA A 69 13.18 -11.80 7.93
N ALA A 70 12.94 -10.80 8.75
CA ALA A 70 13.16 -9.41 8.35
C ALA A 70 14.66 -9.16 8.11
N ALA A 71 14.98 -8.40 7.07
CA ALA A 71 16.32 -7.84 6.91
C ALA A 71 16.63 -6.82 8.02
N ALA A 72 17.92 -6.61 8.31
CA ALA A 72 18.38 -5.62 9.27
C ALA A 72 18.08 -4.16 8.84
N GLY A 73 17.85 -3.94 7.55
CA GLY A 73 17.48 -2.64 6.98
C GLY A 73 16.95 -2.78 5.56
N TYR A 74 16.23 -1.75 5.09
CA TYR A 74 15.62 -1.70 3.77
C TYR A 74 16.00 -0.39 3.07
N ALA A 75 16.26 -0.47 1.77
CA ALA A 75 16.48 0.72 0.96
C ALA A 75 15.17 1.51 0.82
N LEU A 76 15.22 2.79 1.13
CA LEU A 76 14.10 3.70 0.91
C LEU A 76 14.07 4.15 -0.56
N PRO A 77 12.89 4.34 -1.16
CA PRO A 77 12.77 4.77 -2.55
C PRO A 77 13.32 6.18 -2.80
N PHE A 78 13.38 7.00 -1.76
CA PHE A 78 13.94 8.35 -1.78
C PHE A 78 14.33 8.78 -0.35
N PRO A 79 15.16 9.82 -0.19
CA PRO A 79 15.46 10.40 1.12
C PRO A 79 14.21 10.99 1.80
N VAL A 80 14.02 10.67 3.09
CA VAL A 80 12.90 11.18 3.90
C VAL A 80 13.42 12.14 4.95
N LEU A 81 13.47 13.42 4.60
CA LEU A 81 14.09 14.45 5.42
C LEU A 81 13.09 15.24 6.27
N ASP A 82 11.82 15.29 5.84
CA ASP A 82 10.76 16.08 6.44
C ASP A 82 9.42 15.32 6.48
N SER A 83 8.39 15.97 7.01
CA SER A 83 7.05 15.39 7.12
C SER A 83 6.38 15.15 5.77
N ASP A 84 6.65 15.97 4.75
CA ASP A 84 6.01 15.80 3.43
C ASP A 84 6.60 14.61 2.68
N ALA A 85 7.91 14.42 2.77
CA ALA A 85 8.57 13.19 2.32
C ALA A 85 8.07 11.97 3.10
N ALA A 86 7.77 12.09 4.40
CA ALA A 86 7.21 10.99 5.19
C ALA A 86 5.80 10.59 4.72
N VAL A 87 4.96 11.57 4.38
CA VAL A 87 3.64 11.32 3.78
C VAL A 87 3.76 10.62 2.44
N ARG A 88 4.66 11.08 1.56
CA ARG A 88 4.92 10.43 0.28
C ARG A 88 5.43 9.00 0.46
N LEU A 89 6.33 8.78 1.42
CA LEU A 89 6.84 7.43 1.72
C LEU A 89 5.70 6.53 2.18
N ALA A 90 4.84 6.98 3.09
CA ALA A 90 3.71 6.19 3.56
C ALA A 90 2.77 5.78 2.42
N ALA A 91 2.45 6.71 1.51
CA ALA A 91 1.64 6.40 0.34
C ALA A 91 2.30 5.36 -0.59
N GLU A 92 3.61 5.50 -0.85
CA GLU A 92 4.38 4.56 -1.68
C GLU A 92 4.47 3.16 -1.05
N LEU A 93 4.63 3.07 0.27
CA LEU A 93 4.64 1.80 0.98
C LEU A 93 3.30 1.07 0.83
N GLU A 94 2.20 1.79 1.04
CA GLU A 94 0.86 1.21 0.94
C GLU A 94 0.51 0.79 -0.49
N ASP A 95 0.93 1.54 -1.52
CA ASP A 95 0.75 1.13 -2.92
C ASP A 95 1.54 -0.13 -3.27
N ARG A 96 2.78 -0.25 -2.79
CA ARG A 96 3.60 -1.46 -3.00
C ARG A 96 2.99 -2.67 -2.30
N VAL A 97 2.54 -2.49 -1.07
CA VAL A 97 1.86 -3.54 -0.29
C VAL A 97 0.57 -3.97 -1.00
N ALA A 98 -0.24 -3.02 -1.48
CA ALA A 98 -1.41 -3.31 -2.30
C ALA A 98 -1.04 -4.12 -3.56
N GLY A 99 0.00 -3.71 -4.30
CA GLY A 99 0.50 -4.46 -5.46
C GLY A 99 0.80 -5.92 -5.14
N VAL A 100 1.56 -6.18 -4.08
CA VAL A 100 1.92 -7.56 -3.68
C VAL A 100 0.70 -8.37 -3.21
N TYR A 101 -0.27 -7.74 -2.53
CA TYR A 101 -1.52 -8.44 -2.20
C TYR A 101 -2.37 -8.78 -3.42
N SER A 102 -2.31 -7.99 -4.49
CA SER A 102 -2.99 -8.35 -5.75
C SER A 102 -2.40 -9.63 -6.37
N ASP A 103 -1.08 -9.82 -6.26
CA ASP A 103 -0.42 -11.07 -6.66
C ASP A 103 -0.83 -12.24 -5.75
N LEU A 104 -0.96 -12.01 -4.44
CA LEU A 104 -1.46 -13.01 -3.50
C LEU A 104 -2.89 -13.45 -3.84
N VAL A 105 -3.79 -12.49 -4.13
CA VAL A 105 -5.17 -12.77 -4.56
C VAL A 105 -5.19 -13.64 -5.82
N ARG A 106 -4.29 -13.34 -6.78
CA ARG A 106 -4.14 -14.12 -8.02
C ARG A 106 -3.64 -15.54 -7.77
N ALA A 107 -2.75 -15.73 -6.79
CA ALA A 107 -2.11 -17.01 -6.51
C ALA A 107 -2.93 -17.94 -5.61
N THR A 108 -3.93 -17.44 -4.88
CA THR A 108 -4.66 -18.16 -3.82
C THR A 108 -6.13 -18.42 -4.15
N VAL A 109 -6.78 -19.27 -3.36
CA VAL A 109 -8.23 -19.58 -3.39
C VAL A 109 -8.86 -19.40 -2.01
N ASP A 110 -10.20 -19.47 -1.95
CA ASP A 110 -11.00 -19.53 -0.72
C ASP A 110 -10.64 -18.48 0.35
N GLY A 111 -10.35 -18.94 1.58
CA GLY A 111 -10.07 -18.07 2.72
C GLY A 111 -8.84 -17.20 2.53
N ARG A 112 -7.77 -17.72 1.93
CA ARG A 112 -6.54 -16.96 1.70
C ARG A 112 -6.70 -15.91 0.60
N ARG A 113 -7.52 -16.19 -0.42
CA ARG A 113 -7.89 -15.18 -1.41
C ARG A 113 -8.67 -14.04 -0.77
N SER A 114 -9.64 -14.36 0.08
CA SER A 114 -10.43 -13.37 0.82
C SER A 114 -9.54 -12.52 1.73
N MET A 115 -8.62 -13.14 2.46
CA MET A 115 -7.63 -12.45 3.30
C MET A 115 -6.74 -11.51 2.46
N GLY A 116 -6.23 -11.97 1.32
CA GLY A 116 -5.42 -11.14 0.43
C GLY A 116 -6.20 -9.94 -0.12
N ALA A 117 -7.47 -10.14 -0.49
CA ALA A 117 -8.32 -9.06 -1.00
C ALA A 117 -8.66 -8.02 0.07
N GLU A 118 -8.88 -8.46 1.31
CA GLU A 118 -9.07 -7.54 2.44
C GLU A 118 -7.83 -6.69 2.70
N ALA A 119 -6.64 -7.32 2.77
CA ALA A 119 -5.39 -6.61 2.99
C ALA A 119 -5.05 -5.64 1.83
N LEU A 120 -5.31 -6.05 0.59
CA LEU A 120 -5.23 -5.20 -0.60
C LEU A 120 -6.08 -3.93 -0.43
N ARG A 121 -7.37 -4.11 -0.07
CA ARG A 121 -8.30 -3.00 0.11
C ARG A 121 -7.83 -2.05 1.21
N GLU A 122 -7.42 -2.59 2.35
CA GLU A 122 -6.94 -1.81 3.49
C GLU A 122 -5.72 -0.95 3.12
N ALA A 123 -4.74 -1.54 2.42
CA ALA A 123 -3.55 -0.83 1.96
C ALA A 123 -3.91 0.27 0.96
N ALA A 124 -4.72 -0.04 -0.06
CA ALA A 124 -5.15 0.95 -1.04
C ALA A 124 -5.90 2.14 -0.41
N VAL A 125 -6.78 1.88 0.58
CA VAL A 125 -7.48 2.94 1.31
C VAL A 125 -6.50 3.79 2.13
N ARG A 126 -5.52 3.19 2.80
CA ARG A 126 -4.48 3.94 3.52
C ARG A 126 -3.63 4.78 2.57
N ALA A 127 -3.27 4.26 1.39
CA ALA A 127 -2.49 5.01 0.40
C ALA A 127 -3.19 6.31 -0.03
N VAL A 128 -4.50 6.23 -0.33
CA VAL A 128 -5.33 7.41 -0.65
C VAL A 128 -5.41 8.37 0.55
N ARG A 129 -5.61 7.83 1.76
CA ARG A 129 -5.66 8.65 2.98
C ARG A 129 -4.35 9.38 3.26
N TRP A 130 -3.20 8.78 2.95
CA TRP A 130 -1.90 9.46 3.05
C TRP A 130 -1.78 10.60 2.06
N ARG A 131 -2.16 10.37 0.79
CA ARG A 131 -2.19 11.40 -0.25
C ARG A 131 -3.13 12.55 0.07
N GLY A 132 -4.23 12.29 0.76
CA GLY A 132 -5.26 13.29 1.09
C GLY A 132 -6.22 13.60 -0.07
N GLU A 133 -5.94 13.09 -1.26
CA GLU A 133 -6.74 13.27 -2.46
C GLU A 133 -6.83 11.94 -3.22
N SER A 134 -7.98 11.70 -3.88
CA SER A 134 -8.16 10.59 -4.81
C SER A 134 -7.69 11.00 -6.21
N VAL A 135 -7.22 10.03 -6.99
CA VAL A 135 -7.04 10.25 -8.43
C VAL A 135 -8.41 10.28 -9.10
N ALA A 136 -8.64 11.28 -9.95
CA ALA A 136 -9.83 11.29 -10.79
C ALA A 136 -9.80 10.07 -11.72
N PHE A 137 -10.96 9.44 -11.96
CA PHE A 137 -11.03 8.39 -12.97
C PHE A 137 -10.60 8.94 -14.33
N PRO A 138 -9.90 8.12 -15.15
CA PRO A 138 -9.58 8.50 -16.53
C PRO A 138 -10.84 9.01 -17.27
N GLY A 139 -10.75 10.18 -17.90
CA GLY A 139 -11.87 10.84 -18.60
C GLY A 139 -12.70 11.80 -17.74
N LEU A 140 -12.55 11.83 -16.41
CA LEU A 140 -13.20 12.84 -15.55
C LEU A 140 -12.35 14.08 -15.34
N ALA A 141 -11.02 13.94 -15.25
CA ALA A 141 -10.11 15.07 -15.10
C ALA A 141 -10.20 16.03 -16.30
N GLU A 142 -10.31 15.47 -17.50
CA GLU A 142 -10.43 16.17 -18.76
C GLU A 142 -11.76 16.93 -18.85
N ARG A 143 -12.87 16.35 -18.34
CA ARG A 143 -14.18 17.03 -18.27
C ARG A 143 -14.20 18.19 -17.28
N ALA A 144 -13.56 18.02 -16.12
CA ALA A 144 -13.46 19.08 -15.13
C ALA A 144 -12.68 20.29 -15.68
N ALA A 145 -11.59 20.05 -16.41
CA ALA A 145 -10.81 21.11 -17.06
C ALA A 145 -11.63 21.86 -18.14
N THR A 146 -12.44 21.15 -18.94
CA THR A 146 -13.30 21.81 -19.94
C THR A 146 -14.44 22.64 -19.34
N ALA A 147 -14.98 22.24 -18.18
CA ALA A 147 -16.05 22.99 -17.52
C ALA A 147 -15.56 24.31 -16.89
N SER A 148 -14.28 24.41 -16.54
CA SER A 148 -13.67 25.64 -16.01
C SER A 148 -13.30 26.66 -17.10
N ALA A 149 -13.22 26.23 -18.36
CA ALA A 149 -13.00 27.12 -19.50
C ALA A 149 -14.34 27.67 -20.02
N SER A 150 -15.00 28.53 -19.24
CA SER A 150 -16.13 29.33 -19.77
C SER A 150 -15.60 30.31 -20.82
N PRO A 151 -16.21 30.39 -22.03
CA PRO A 151 -15.76 31.33 -23.04
C PRO A 151 -16.04 32.78 -22.60
N THR A 152 -14.99 33.61 -22.56
CA THR A 152 -15.13 35.06 -22.41
C THR A 152 -15.89 35.59 -23.63
N ALA A 153 -17.14 36.02 -23.44
CA ALA A 153 -17.91 36.66 -24.50
C ALA A 153 -17.30 38.04 -24.80
N ALA A 154 -16.72 38.20 -25.99
CA ALA A 154 -16.30 39.49 -26.51
C ALA A 154 -17.54 40.33 -26.84
N THR A 155 -17.62 41.54 -26.28
CA THR A 155 -18.70 42.49 -26.50
C THR A 155 -18.52 43.17 -27.87
N PRO A 156 -19.50 43.14 -28.79
CA PRO A 156 -19.40 43.89 -30.03
C PRO A 156 -19.68 45.38 -29.78
N THR A 157 -18.73 46.23 -30.18
CA THR A 157 -18.87 47.70 -30.19
C THR A 157 -19.76 48.14 -31.35
N ALA A 158 -20.75 48.99 -31.06
CA ALA A 158 -21.58 49.70 -32.03
C ALA A 158 -21.01 51.09 -32.32
#